data_AF-A0A3B0URP0-F1
#
_entry.id   AF-A0A3B0URP0-F1
#
_cell.length_a   1.000
_cell.length_b   1.000
_cell.length_c   1.000
_cell.angle_alpha   90.00
_cell.angle_beta   90.00
_cell.angle_gamma   90.00
#
_symmetry.space_group_name_H-M   'P 1'
#
loop_
_entity.id
_entity.type
_entity.pdbx_description
1 polymer ?
#
loop_
_entity_poly.entity_id
_entity_poly.type
_entity_poly.pdbx_seq_one_letter_code
_entity_poly.pdbx_strand_id
1 'polypeptide(L)'
;TFSNNVIVDGQELKKGTYAIYTIPNETSWDVIFYNDASNWGAPKEWDESKVSAKTTVDTHTIPFDVESFTIDINNISNSGASLDLIWGKTYVSVPFEVPTDEVVSKSIEKVMAGPSTGDYFKAATYYHTEGKDLKQALAWMQKATEGDNPPYWYLRRMSLIQADLGDKAGAIATAKKSLAGAEKENNADYIKMNKESIAKWQN
;
A
#
# COMPACT_ATOMS: atom_id res chain seq x y z
N THR A 1 16.32 1.20 -10.09
CA THR A 1 15.43 1.53 -8.95
C THR A 1 14.40 0.45 -8.78
N PHE A 2 14.10 0.08 -7.54
CA PHE A 2 13.05 -0.89 -7.17
C PHE A 2 11.96 -0.22 -6.34
N SER A 3 10.70 -0.38 -6.73
CA SER A 3 9.54 0.19 -6.00
C SER A 3 9.07 -0.68 -4.83
N ASN A 4 9.47 -1.95 -4.82
CA ASN A 4 9.22 -2.92 -3.76
C ASN A 4 10.55 -3.50 -3.27
N ASN A 5 10.55 -4.15 -2.10
CA ASN A 5 11.68 -4.99 -1.73
C ASN A 5 11.78 -6.12 -2.76
N VAL A 6 13.01 -6.50 -3.08
CA VAL A 6 13.35 -7.54 -4.05
C VAL A 6 14.36 -8.49 -3.42
N ILE A 7 14.53 -9.66 -4.02
CA ILE A 7 15.60 -10.58 -3.63
C ILE A 7 16.61 -10.58 -4.77
N VAL A 8 17.85 -10.20 -4.52
CA VAL A 8 18.92 -10.25 -5.52
C VAL A 8 19.87 -11.36 -5.15
N ASP A 9 19.96 -12.37 -6.01
CA ASP A 9 20.81 -13.56 -5.78
C ASP A 9 20.65 -14.13 -4.35
N GLY A 10 19.40 -14.34 -3.94
CA GLY A 10 19.04 -14.84 -2.60
C GLY A 10 19.13 -13.83 -1.44
N GLN A 11 19.59 -12.61 -1.67
CA GLN A 11 19.72 -11.56 -0.65
C GLN A 11 18.57 -10.54 -0.72
N GLU A 12 17.95 -10.23 0.43
CA GLU A 12 16.93 -9.18 0.46
C GLU A 12 17.56 -7.80 0.19
N LEU A 13 17.04 -7.11 -0.83
CA LEU A 13 17.35 -5.73 -1.14
C LEU A 13 16.06 -4.90 -0.98
N LYS A 14 16.10 -3.90 -0.08
CA LYS A 14 14.94 -3.06 0.18
C LYS A 14 14.54 -2.24 -1.06
N LYS A 15 13.30 -1.75 -1.09
CA LYS A 15 12.90 -0.76 -2.10
C LYS A 15 13.81 0.47 -2.04
N GLY A 16 14.22 0.97 -3.20
CA GLY A 16 15.16 2.08 -3.28
C GLY A 16 15.77 2.30 -4.65
N THR A 17 16.58 3.35 -4.75
CA THR A 17 17.43 3.62 -5.91
C THR A 17 18.86 3.31 -5.54
N TYR A 18 19.55 2.55 -6.39
CA TYR A 18 20.88 2.05 -6.15
C TYR A 18 21.77 2.38 -7.34
N ALA A 19 23.02 2.78 -7.06
CA ALA A 19 24.10 2.66 -8.03
C ALA A 19 24.59 1.21 -8.06
N ILE A 20 24.96 0.74 -9.24
CA ILE A 20 25.52 -0.60 -9.43
C ILE A 20 27.02 -0.44 -9.63
N TYR A 21 27.80 -1.10 -8.79
CA TYR A 21 29.25 -1.22 -8.93
C TYR A 21 29.63 -2.68 -9.14
N THR A 22 30.69 -2.91 -9.91
CA THR A 22 31.19 -4.25 -10.21
C THR A 22 32.69 -4.33 -9.95
N ILE A 23 33.15 -5.41 -9.33
CA ILE A 23 34.57 -5.75 -9.21
C ILE A 23 34.81 -7.01 -10.07
N PRO A 24 35.33 -6.85 -11.30
CA PRO A 24 35.54 -7.98 -12.19
C PRO A 24 36.79 -8.78 -11.80
N ASN A 25 36.67 -10.11 -11.73
CA ASN A 25 37.78 -11.06 -11.65
C ASN A 25 37.75 -12.03 -12.84
N GLU A 26 38.71 -12.95 -12.92
CA GLU A 26 38.84 -13.90 -14.04
C GLU A 26 37.62 -14.83 -14.18
N THR A 27 37.15 -15.41 -13.07
CA THR A 27 36.06 -16.41 -13.08
C THR A 27 34.77 -15.92 -12.43
N SER A 28 34.78 -14.78 -11.76
CA SER A 28 33.60 -14.24 -11.06
C SER A 28 33.65 -12.73 -10.91
N TRP A 29 32.48 -12.11 -10.85
CA TRP A 29 32.33 -10.67 -10.62
C TRP A 29 31.59 -10.45 -9.31
N ASP A 30 32.10 -9.54 -8.48
CA ASP A 30 31.31 -9.00 -7.38
C ASP A 30 30.40 -7.90 -7.94
N VAL A 31 29.10 -7.99 -7.68
CA VAL A 31 28.12 -6.97 -8.03
C VAL A 31 27.53 -6.37 -6.76
N ILE A 32 27.61 -5.04 -6.66
CA ILE A 32 27.31 -4.27 -5.45
C ILE A 32 26.18 -3.29 -5.74
N PHE A 33 25.15 -3.31 -4.89
CA PHE A 33 24.04 -2.37 -4.89
C PHE A 33 24.28 -1.32 -3.81
N TYR A 34 24.61 -0.10 -4.22
CA TYR A 34 25.03 0.99 -3.35
C TYR A 34 23.91 2.03 -3.19
N ASN A 35 23.51 2.35 -1.97
CA ASN A 35 22.34 3.21 -1.68
C ASN A 35 22.58 4.72 -1.86
N ASP A 36 23.62 5.08 -2.60
CA ASP A 36 23.89 6.45 -3.05
C ASP A 36 24.06 6.45 -4.57
N ALA A 37 22.99 6.80 -5.26
CA ALA A 37 22.94 6.88 -6.72
C ALA A 37 23.11 8.32 -7.24
N SER A 38 23.56 9.27 -6.40
CA SER A 38 23.77 10.66 -6.80
C SER A 38 25.10 10.88 -7.54
N ASN A 39 26.00 9.90 -7.47
CA ASN A 39 27.34 9.97 -8.03
C ASN A 39 27.35 9.58 -9.51
N TRP A 40 28.18 10.25 -10.31
CA TRP A 40 28.37 9.98 -11.75
C TRP A 40 29.45 8.92 -12.05
N GLY A 41 30.03 8.32 -11.01
CA GLY A 41 31.11 7.34 -11.12
C GLY A 41 31.43 6.68 -9.77
N ALA A 42 32.62 6.09 -9.66
CA ALA A 42 33.12 5.58 -8.38
C ALA A 42 33.31 6.74 -7.38
N PRO A 43 32.80 6.62 -6.14
CA PRO A 43 32.96 7.67 -5.15
C PRO A 43 34.45 7.81 -4.80
N LYS A 44 34.88 9.04 -4.51
CA LYS A 44 36.27 9.31 -4.12
C LYS A 44 36.66 8.56 -2.85
N GLU A 45 35.71 8.42 -1.92
CA GLU A 45 35.83 7.63 -0.71
C GLU A 45 34.72 6.58 -0.72
N TRP A 46 35.11 5.31 -0.58
CA TRP A 46 34.16 4.21 -0.51
C TRP A 46 33.63 4.09 0.92
N ASP A 47 32.32 4.28 1.08
CA ASP A 47 31.63 4.10 2.37
C ASP A 47 30.90 2.75 2.37
N GLU A 48 31.42 1.80 3.14
CA GLU A 48 30.85 0.45 3.28
C GLU A 48 29.42 0.46 3.86
N SER A 49 29.05 1.48 4.64
CA SER A 49 27.70 1.56 5.22
C SER A 49 26.59 1.77 4.18
N LYS A 50 26.99 2.16 2.96
CA LYS A 50 26.09 2.37 1.83
C LYS A 50 25.91 1.13 0.96
N VAL A 51 26.68 0.07 1.19
CA VAL A 51 26.49 -1.23 0.52
C VAL A 51 25.21 -1.86 1.05
N SER A 52 24.19 -1.94 0.19
CA SER A 52 22.88 -2.52 0.56
C SER A 52 22.76 -4.00 0.21
N ALA A 53 23.47 -4.44 -0.82
CA ALA A 53 23.66 -5.85 -1.14
C ALA A 53 24.97 -6.01 -1.91
N LYS A 54 25.61 -7.17 -1.74
CA LYS A 54 26.79 -7.59 -2.51
C LYS A 54 26.66 -9.06 -2.84
N THR A 55 26.66 -9.41 -4.11
CA THR A 55 26.67 -10.79 -4.60
C THR A 55 27.95 -11.04 -5.41
N THR A 56 28.37 -12.30 -5.47
CA THR A 56 29.45 -12.77 -6.33
C THR A 56 28.84 -13.76 -7.32
N VAL A 57 28.93 -13.45 -8.61
CA VAL A 57 28.34 -14.24 -9.70
C VAL A 57 29.42 -14.71 -10.67
N ASP A 58 29.26 -15.92 -11.18
CA ASP A 58 30.23 -16.52 -12.11
C ASP A 58 30.22 -15.81 -13.46
N THR A 59 31.38 -15.77 -14.11
CA THR A 59 31.50 -15.32 -15.50
C THR A 59 31.26 -16.47 -16.46
N HIS A 60 30.65 -16.15 -17.60
CA HIS A 60 30.46 -17.08 -18.69
C HIS A 60 31.08 -16.54 -19.98
N THR A 61 31.68 -17.43 -20.75
CA THR A 61 32.24 -17.08 -22.07
C THR A 61 31.18 -17.20 -23.15
N ILE A 62 30.99 -16.15 -23.93
CA ILE A 62 30.09 -16.13 -25.09
C ILE A 62 30.85 -16.42 -26.40
N PRO A 63 30.18 -16.95 -27.45
CA PRO A 63 30.86 -17.37 -28.68
C PRO A 63 31.11 -16.24 -29.70
N PHE A 64 30.85 -14.98 -29.34
CA PHE A 64 31.01 -13.79 -30.18
C PHE A 64 31.57 -12.62 -29.39
N ASP A 65 32.11 -11.61 -30.07
CA ASP A 65 32.73 -10.43 -29.45
C ASP A 65 31.72 -9.28 -29.29
N VAL A 66 31.73 -8.64 -28.11
CA VAL A 66 30.91 -7.47 -27.78
C VAL A 66 31.80 -6.31 -27.37
N GLU A 67 32.04 -5.38 -28.28
CA GLU A 67 32.95 -4.25 -28.04
C GLU A 67 32.33 -3.14 -27.18
N SER A 68 30.99 -3.03 -27.19
CA SER A 68 30.26 -2.04 -26.40
C SER A 68 29.76 -2.66 -25.10
N PHE A 69 30.24 -2.14 -23.96
CA PHE A 69 29.77 -2.57 -22.65
C PHE A 69 28.25 -2.37 -22.56
N THR A 70 27.52 -3.45 -22.32
CA THR A 70 26.06 -3.47 -22.35
C THR A 70 25.53 -4.00 -21.02
N ILE A 71 24.49 -3.33 -20.51
CA ILE A 71 23.72 -3.76 -19.34
C ILE A 71 22.28 -3.94 -19.81
N ASP A 72 21.73 -5.13 -19.61
CA ASP A 72 20.37 -5.47 -20.00
C ASP A 72 19.58 -6.04 -18.82
N ILE A 73 18.25 -5.99 -18.94
CA ILE A 73 17.33 -6.74 -18.07
C ILE A 73 16.70 -7.83 -18.93
N ASN A 74 17.05 -9.08 -18.65
CA ASN A 74 16.63 -10.25 -19.43
C ASN A 74 15.86 -11.25 -18.56
N ASN A 75 15.48 -12.40 -19.14
CA ASN A 75 14.80 -13.50 -18.45
C ASN A 75 13.55 -13.04 -17.66
N ILE A 76 12.83 -12.05 -18.21
CA ILE A 76 11.68 -11.43 -17.56
C ILE A 76 10.58 -12.48 -17.36
N SER A 77 10.13 -12.61 -16.13
CA SER A 77 9.06 -13.50 -15.70
C SER A 77 8.11 -12.74 -14.76
N ASN A 78 7.04 -13.41 -14.32
CA ASN A 78 6.13 -12.83 -13.35
C ASN A 78 6.80 -12.61 -11.98
N SER A 79 7.81 -13.41 -11.63
CA SER A 79 8.44 -13.41 -10.31
C SER A 79 9.81 -12.75 -10.27
N GLY A 80 10.34 -12.26 -11.39
CA GLY A 80 11.71 -11.77 -11.43
C GLY A 80 12.26 -11.59 -12.84
N ALA A 81 13.52 -11.23 -12.90
CA ALA A 81 14.31 -11.11 -14.12
C ALA A 81 15.81 -11.29 -13.78
N SER A 82 16.69 -11.17 -14.76
CA SER A 82 18.14 -11.10 -14.53
C SER A 82 18.68 -9.75 -14.99
N LEU A 83 19.63 -9.20 -14.23
CA LEU A 83 20.47 -8.09 -14.64
C LEU A 83 21.72 -8.68 -15.29
N ASP A 84 21.84 -8.44 -16.58
CA ASP A 84 22.87 -9.03 -17.41
C ASP A 84 23.90 -7.97 -17.80
N LEU A 85 25.18 -8.31 -17.66
CA LEU A 85 26.31 -7.47 -18.04
C LEU A 85 27.17 -8.24 -19.04
N ILE A 86 27.51 -7.59 -20.16
CA ILE A 86 28.24 -8.22 -21.26
C ILE A 86 29.28 -7.28 -21.87
N TRP A 87 30.51 -7.76 -22.01
CA TRP A 87 31.61 -7.05 -22.66
C TRP A 87 32.75 -7.99 -23.07
N GLY A 88 33.35 -7.74 -24.23
CA GLY A 88 34.27 -8.65 -24.88
C GLY A 88 33.59 -10.01 -25.11
N LYS A 89 34.13 -11.05 -24.47
CA LYS A 89 33.52 -12.39 -24.42
C LYS A 89 33.00 -12.78 -23.04
N THR A 90 32.90 -11.83 -22.12
CA THR A 90 32.48 -12.07 -20.75
C THR A 90 31.02 -11.69 -20.59
N TYR A 91 30.23 -12.62 -20.07
CA TYR A 91 28.84 -12.44 -19.69
C TYR A 91 28.67 -12.76 -18.20
N VAL A 92 27.89 -11.94 -17.51
CA VAL A 92 27.55 -12.10 -16.09
C VAL A 92 26.06 -11.86 -15.93
N SER A 93 25.37 -12.72 -15.18
CA SER A 93 23.94 -12.61 -14.92
C SER A 93 23.68 -12.60 -13.42
N VAL A 94 23.03 -11.54 -12.94
CA VAL A 94 22.59 -11.41 -11.55
C VAL A 94 21.08 -11.61 -11.50
N PRO A 95 20.58 -12.75 -11.00
CA PRO A 95 19.14 -12.98 -10.89
C PRO A 95 18.54 -12.09 -9.79
N PHE A 96 17.33 -11.59 -10.02
CA PHE A 96 16.55 -10.93 -9.00
C PHE A 96 15.07 -11.29 -9.07
N GLU A 97 14.43 -11.39 -7.90
CA GLU A 97 13.03 -11.71 -7.73
C GLU A 97 12.22 -10.49 -7.27
N VAL A 98 11.00 -10.36 -7.78
CA VAL A 98 10.04 -9.31 -7.44
C VAL A 98 8.77 -9.92 -6.84
N PRO A 99 8.15 -9.29 -5.84
CA PRO A 99 6.99 -9.83 -5.13
C PRO A 99 5.67 -9.60 -5.89
N THR A 100 5.64 -9.85 -7.20
CA THR A 100 4.48 -9.54 -8.06
C THR A 100 3.22 -10.26 -7.60
N ASP A 101 3.32 -11.56 -7.32
CA ASP A 101 2.17 -12.38 -6.92
C ASP A 101 1.53 -11.84 -5.64
N GLU A 102 2.34 -11.51 -4.62
CA GLU A 102 1.86 -10.93 -3.37
C GLU A 102 1.17 -9.58 -3.60
N VAL A 103 1.78 -8.70 -4.41
CA VAL A 103 1.24 -7.36 -4.70
C VAL A 103 -0.08 -7.46 -5.48
N VAL A 104 -0.12 -8.31 -6.50
CA VAL A 104 -1.31 -8.50 -7.34
C VAL A 104 -2.43 -9.17 -6.54
N SER A 105 -2.13 -10.22 -5.78
CA SER A 105 -3.10 -10.92 -4.95
C SER A 105 -3.74 -9.99 -3.91
N LYS A 106 -2.95 -9.17 -3.19
CA LYS A 106 -3.48 -8.17 -2.26
C LYS A 106 -4.36 -7.13 -2.95
N SER A 107 -4.01 -6.72 -4.17
CA SER A 107 -4.81 -5.80 -4.97
C SER A 107 -6.16 -6.42 -5.35
N ILE A 108 -6.14 -7.68 -5.81
CA ILE A 108 -7.34 -8.45 -6.16
C ILE A 108 -8.23 -8.61 -4.93
N GLU A 109 -7.69 -9.07 -3.81
CA GLU A 109 -8.43 -9.23 -2.55
C GLU A 109 -9.12 -7.94 -2.14
N LYS A 110 -8.41 -6.80 -2.19
CA LYS A 110 -8.96 -5.49 -1.84
C LYS A 110 -10.12 -5.08 -2.76
N VAL A 111 -10.00 -5.31 -4.07
CA VAL A 111 -11.06 -4.95 -5.04
C VAL A 111 -12.26 -5.87 -4.87
N MET A 112 -12.02 -7.18 -4.73
CA MET A 112 -13.07 -8.19 -4.63
C MET A 112 -13.79 -8.19 -3.27
N ALA A 113 -13.19 -7.63 -2.23
CA ALA A 113 -13.85 -7.39 -0.94
C ALA A 113 -14.99 -6.35 -1.02
N GLY A 114 -15.05 -5.57 -2.10
CA GLY A 114 -16.04 -4.51 -2.27
C GLY A 114 -15.71 -3.23 -1.47
N PRO A 115 -16.66 -2.28 -1.40
CA PRO A 115 -16.43 -1.01 -0.70
C PRO A 115 -16.14 -1.22 0.78
N SER A 116 -15.17 -0.47 1.33
CA SER A 116 -14.91 -0.50 2.77
C SER A 116 -16.03 0.18 3.56
N THR A 117 -16.09 -0.05 4.87
CA THR A 117 -16.98 0.68 5.79
C THR A 117 -16.80 2.19 5.67
N GLY A 118 -15.56 2.65 5.46
CA GLY A 118 -15.23 4.05 5.23
C GLY A 118 -15.74 4.58 3.89
N ASP A 119 -15.75 3.77 2.84
CA ASP A 119 -16.29 4.17 1.53
C ASP A 119 -17.81 4.32 1.59
N TYR A 120 -18.50 3.36 2.23
CA TYR A 120 -19.93 3.47 2.49
C TYR A 120 -20.27 4.70 3.33
N PHE A 121 -19.51 4.99 4.39
CA PHE A 121 -19.72 6.17 5.22
C PHE A 121 -19.55 7.48 4.44
N LYS A 122 -18.49 7.59 3.62
CA LYS A 122 -18.25 8.78 2.77
C LYS A 122 -19.38 8.97 1.76
N ALA A 123 -19.79 7.90 1.08
CA ALA A 123 -20.88 7.94 0.11
C ALA A 123 -22.20 8.35 0.76
N ALA A 124 -22.56 7.73 1.89
CA ALA A 124 -23.77 8.04 2.63
C ALA A 124 -23.78 9.46 3.19
N THR A 125 -22.65 9.92 3.75
CA THR A 125 -22.51 11.29 4.25
C THR A 125 -22.72 12.30 3.14
N TYR A 126 -22.10 12.08 1.97
CA TYR A 126 -22.28 12.97 0.82
C TYR A 126 -23.74 12.99 0.32
N TYR A 127 -24.41 11.84 0.27
CA TYR A 127 -25.83 11.79 -0.11
C TYR A 127 -26.72 12.51 0.89
N HIS A 128 -26.41 12.39 2.18
CA HIS A 128 -27.11 13.10 3.24
C HIS A 128 -26.91 14.61 3.16
N THR A 129 -25.67 15.08 2.98
CA THR A 129 -25.35 16.52 2.94
C THR A 129 -25.91 17.20 1.70
N GLU A 130 -25.91 16.52 0.56
CA GLU A 130 -26.42 17.06 -0.70
C GLU A 130 -27.93 16.84 -0.88
N GLY A 131 -28.62 16.27 0.10
CA GLY A 131 -30.07 16.02 0.02
C GLY A 131 -30.48 15.10 -1.13
N LYS A 132 -29.65 14.08 -1.44
CA LYS A 132 -29.91 13.08 -2.49
C LYS A 132 -30.85 11.99 -1.96
N ASP A 133 -30.76 10.78 -2.50
CA ASP A 133 -31.54 9.63 -2.02
C ASP A 133 -31.13 9.25 -0.59
N LEU A 134 -31.92 9.70 0.38
CA LEU A 134 -31.71 9.41 1.79
C LEU A 134 -31.95 7.95 2.14
N LYS A 135 -32.80 7.22 1.41
CA LYS A 135 -33.00 5.78 1.63
C LYS A 135 -31.74 5.01 1.25
N GLN A 136 -31.11 5.39 0.14
CA GLN A 136 -29.83 4.83 -0.27
C GLN A 136 -28.72 5.20 0.72
N ALA A 137 -28.69 6.45 1.20
CA ALA A 137 -27.75 6.88 2.24
C ALA A 137 -27.91 6.04 3.53
N LEU A 138 -29.15 5.75 3.94
CA LEU A 138 -29.42 4.88 5.10
C LEU A 138 -28.92 3.45 4.87
N ALA A 139 -29.17 2.87 3.70
CA ALA A 139 -28.71 1.52 3.37
C ALA A 139 -27.17 1.42 3.43
N TRP A 140 -26.45 2.42 2.92
CA TRP A 140 -25.00 2.49 3.03
C TRP A 140 -24.53 2.74 4.46
N MET A 141 -25.22 3.55 5.26
CA MET A 141 -24.89 3.70 6.68
C MET A 141 -25.08 2.40 7.47
N GLN A 142 -26.11 1.61 7.17
CA GLN A 142 -26.31 0.29 7.76
C GLN A 142 -25.13 -0.63 7.41
N LYS A 143 -24.63 -0.59 6.18
CA LYS A 143 -23.40 -1.29 5.77
C LYS A 143 -22.15 -0.77 6.47
N ALA A 144 -22.01 0.55 6.61
CA ALA A 144 -20.87 1.18 7.29
C ALA A 144 -20.85 0.93 8.81
N THR A 145 -21.99 0.60 9.40
CA THR A 145 -22.15 0.37 10.84
C THR A 145 -22.46 -1.09 11.19
N GLU A 146 -22.32 -2.00 10.21
CA GLU A 146 -22.45 -3.43 10.41
C GLU A 146 -21.31 -3.95 11.32
N GLY A 147 -21.63 -4.84 12.27
CA GLY A 147 -20.69 -5.38 13.25
C GLY A 147 -20.91 -4.90 14.69
N ASP A 148 -20.08 -5.38 15.62
CA ASP A 148 -20.34 -5.28 17.07
C ASP A 148 -19.95 -3.93 17.69
N ASN A 149 -19.02 -3.19 17.08
CA ASN A 149 -18.53 -1.92 17.63
C ASN A 149 -18.32 -0.85 16.54
N PRO A 150 -19.38 -0.44 15.83
CA PRO A 150 -19.28 0.61 14.84
C PRO A 150 -18.91 1.94 15.52
N PRO A 151 -18.10 2.79 14.86
CA PRO A 151 -17.74 4.10 15.42
C PRO A 151 -18.97 4.92 15.78
N TYR A 152 -18.99 5.53 16.97
CA TYR A 152 -20.15 6.27 17.45
C TYR A 152 -20.50 7.46 16.53
N TRP A 153 -19.52 8.07 15.86
CA TRP A 153 -19.78 9.14 14.90
C TRP A 153 -20.43 8.64 13.59
N TYR A 154 -20.24 7.36 13.22
CA TYR A 154 -20.99 6.74 12.11
C TYR A 154 -22.45 6.53 12.54
N LEU A 155 -22.68 5.96 13.72
CA LEU A 155 -24.03 5.81 14.28
C LEU A 155 -24.75 7.17 14.41
N ARG A 156 -24.02 8.22 14.80
CA ARG A 156 -24.55 9.60 14.85
C ARG A 156 -25.05 10.08 13.48
N ARG A 157 -24.28 9.84 12.42
CA ARG A 157 -24.67 10.21 11.05
C ARG A 157 -25.90 9.41 10.61
N MET A 158 -25.93 8.11 10.91
CA MET A 158 -27.06 7.24 10.60
C MET A 158 -28.35 7.71 11.28
N SER A 159 -28.28 8.12 12.56
CA SER A 159 -29.47 8.61 13.27
C SER A 159 -30.02 9.90 12.68
N LEU A 160 -29.17 10.80 12.18
CA LEU A 160 -29.61 11.99 11.45
C LEU A 160 -30.37 11.63 10.18
N ILE A 161 -29.82 10.72 9.37
CA ILE A 161 -30.47 10.26 8.13
C ILE A 161 -31.83 9.61 8.44
N GLN A 162 -31.91 8.78 9.47
CA GLN A 162 -33.17 8.17 9.90
C GLN A 162 -34.21 9.23 10.31
N ALA A 163 -33.80 10.26 11.05
CA ALA A 163 -34.68 11.33 11.45
C ALA A 163 -35.18 12.15 10.26
N ASP A 164 -34.32 12.44 9.28
CA ASP A 164 -34.67 13.18 8.07
C ASP A 164 -35.59 12.36 7.14
N LEU A 165 -35.51 11.03 7.21
CA LEU A 165 -36.46 10.11 6.58
C LEU A 165 -37.79 9.97 7.36
N GLY A 166 -37.91 10.59 8.53
CA GLY A 166 -39.10 10.51 9.39
C GLY A 166 -39.12 9.30 10.34
N ASP A 167 -38.12 8.42 10.31
CA ASP A 167 -37.96 7.30 11.24
C ASP A 167 -37.41 7.77 12.60
N LYS A 168 -38.24 8.51 13.35
CA LYS A 168 -37.88 9.02 14.67
C LYS A 168 -37.52 7.91 15.66
N ALA A 169 -38.25 6.78 15.62
CA ALA A 169 -38.03 5.67 16.54
C ALA A 169 -36.65 5.01 16.29
N GLY A 170 -36.32 4.73 15.04
CA GLY A 170 -35.00 4.22 14.66
C GLY A 170 -33.89 5.23 14.93
N ALA A 171 -34.11 6.51 14.63
CA ALA A 171 -33.14 7.58 14.91
C ALA A 171 -32.78 7.66 16.40
N ILE A 172 -33.77 7.60 17.29
CA ILE A 172 -33.56 7.59 18.75
C ILE A 172 -32.76 6.35 19.17
N ALA A 173 -33.14 5.17 18.68
CA ALA A 173 -32.45 3.92 19.03
C ALA A 173 -30.97 3.95 18.62
N THR A 174 -30.69 4.41 17.39
CA THR A 174 -29.32 4.55 16.87
C THR A 174 -28.54 5.63 17.60
N ALA A 175 -29.15 6.79 17.90
CA ALA A 175 -28.49 7.86 18.64
C ALA A 175 -28.15 7.45 20.08
N LYS A 176 -28.95 6.59 20.73
CA LYS A 176 -28.59 6.01 22.04
C LYS A 176 -27.35 5.14 21.98
N LYS A 177 -27.19 4.33 20.92
CA LYS A 177 -25.95 3.56 20.69
C LYS A 177 -24.74 4.48 20.47
N SER A 178 -24.92 5.53 19.65
CA SER A 178 -23.89 6.56 19.46
C SER A 178 -23.51 7.24 20.78
N LEU A 179 -24.51 7.60 21.60
CA LEU A 179 -24.28 8.22 22.91
C LEU A 179 -23.44 7.33 23.83
N ALA A 180 -23.78 6.05 23.95
CA ALA A 180 -23.03 5.11 24.77
C ALA A 180 -21.55 5.00 24.35
N GLY A 181 -21.28 4.99 23.04
CA GLY A 181 -19.90 5.00 22.53
C GLY A 181 -19.17 6.32 22.82
N ALA A 182 -19.84 7.46 22.67
CA ALA A 182 -19.28 8.77 22.97
C ALA A 182 -19.00 8.96 24.49
N GLU A 183 -19.86 8.43 25.36
CA GLU A 183 -19.66 8.43 26.82
C GLU A 183 -18.46 7.56 27.22
N LYS A 184 -18.29 6.39 26.60
CA LYS A 184 -17.13 5.52 26.82
C LYS A 184 -15.81 6.20 26.45
N GLU A 185 -15.79 7.01 25.40
CA GLU A 185 -14.61 7.76 24.96
C GLU A 185 -14.50 9.17 25.57
N ASN A 186 -15.41 9.55 26.48
CA ASN A 186 -15.49 10.88 27.09
C ASN A 186 -15.55 12.05 26.08
N ASN A 187 -16.19 11.85 24.93
CA ASN A 187 -16.33 12.89 23.91
C ASN A 187 -17.55 13.80 24.17
N ALA A 188 -17.32 14.92 24.85
CA ALA A 188 -18.37 15.85 25.30
C ALA A 188 -19.26 16.39 24.16
N ASP A 189 -18.70 16.66 22.98
CA ASP A 189 -19.44 17.23 21.86
C ASP A 189 -20.47 16.24 21.31
N TYR A 190 -20.05 14.99 21.09
CA TYR A 190 -20.96 13.95 20.60
C TYR A 190 -21.99 13.54 21.65
N ILE A 191 -21.63 13.57 22.95
CA ILE A 191 -22.59 13.36 24.04
C ILE A 191 -23.69 14.42 23.97
N LYS A 192 -23.32 15.70 23.87
CA LYS A 192 -24.25 16.81 23.78
C LYS A 192 -25.15 16.69 22.54
N MET A 193 -24.56 16.53 21.35
CA MET A 193 -25.30 16.43 20.09
C MET A 193 -26.30 15.26 20.07
N ASN A 194 -25.92 14.11 20.63
CA ASN A 194 -26.82 12.95 20.71
C ASN A 194 -27.97 13.19 21.69
N LYS A 195 -27.70 13.74 22.89
CA LYS A 195 -28.74 14.06 23.88
C LYS A 195 -29.76 15.06 23.33
N GLU A 196 -29.29 16.13 22.69
CA GLU A 196 -30.15 17.13 22.05
C GLU A 196 -31.02 16.53 20.95
N SER A 197 -30.44 15.69 20.09
CA SER A 197 -31.19 15.04 18.99
C SER A 197 -32.25 14.07 19.53
N ILE A 198 -31.90 13.25 20.52
CA ILE A 198 -32.83 12.32 21.17
C ILE A 198 -34.01 13.09 21.77
N ALA A 199 -33.74 14.14 22.55
CA ALA A 199 -34.79 14.96 23.15
C ALA A 199 -35.70 15.61 22.09
N LYS A 200 -35.11 16.11 21.00
CA LYS A 200 -35.86 16.70 19.88
C LYS A 200 -36.80 15.70 19.21
N TRP A 201 -36.39 14.44 19.04
CA TRP A 201 -37.17 13.43 18.32
C TRP A 201 -38.20 12.71 19.20
N GLN A 202 -38.10 12.83 20.52
CA GLN A 202 -39.10 12.30 21.46
C GLN A 202 -40.36 13.17 21.56
N ASN A 203 -40.27 14.41 21.11
CA ASN A 203 -41.39 15.36 20.98
C ASN A 203 -42.04 15.28 19.58
#